data_AF-A0A847FEX1-F1
#
_entry.id   AF-A0A847FEX1-F1
#
_cell.length_a   1.000
_cell.length_b   1.000
_cell.length_c   1.000
_cell.angle_alpha   90.00
_cell.angle_beta   90.00
_cell.angle_gamma   90.00
#
_symmetry.space_group_name_H-M   'P 1'
#
loop_
_entity.id
_entity.type
_entity.pdbx_description
1 polymer ?
#
loop_
_entity_poly.entity_id
_entity_poly.type
_entity_poly.pdbx_seq_one_letter_code
_entity_poly.pdbx_strand_id
1 'polypeptide(L)'
;MGRSGGMVLFVVLGVIIFAGILGSVVLNIVLSNTSLSRKHVGRVQAYYAALAGMNYGYERLSRNDDSTHWPMPASGLTYTNYICNSAFHSCSGYVVNDETLVKAIREIAITVSERSNSACIAHSPPGGVDACIAVKVTYEPNEEDITP
;
A
#
# COMPACT_ATOMS: atom_id res chain seq x y z
N MET A 1 33.77 4.79 61.63
CA MET A 1 33.12 3.95 60.61
C MET A 1 31.96 4.72 59.99
N GLY A 2 31.81 4.74 58.66
CA GLY A 2 30.58 5.25 58.03
C GLY A 2 30.71 6.18 56.80
N ARG A 3 31.88 6.36 56.17
CA ARG A 3 32.00 7.20 54.94
C ARG A 3 31.90 6.45 53.62
N SER A 4 32.06 5.12 53.61
CA SER A 4 32.03 4.28 52.39
C SER A 4 30.62 3.89 51.95
N GLY A 5 29.66 3.76 52.87
CA GLY A 5 28.27 3.35 52.55
C GLY A 5 27.49 4.38 51.73
N GLY A 6 27.71 5.67 51.96
CA GLY A 6 27.06 6.73 51.18
C GLY A 6 27.53 6.77 49.73
N MET A 7 28.84 6.60 49.48
CA MET A 7 29.41 6.64 48.14
C MET A 7 28.90 5.49 47.26
N VAL A 8 28.73 4.29 47.83
CA VAL A 8 28.19 3.13 47.12
C VAL A 8 26.73 3.36 46.72
N LEU A 9 25.91 3.95 47.60
CA LEU A 9 24.52 4.30 47.28
C LEU A 9 24.42 5.30 46.12
N PHE A 10 25.28 6.33 46.09
CA PHE A 10 25.30 7.28 44.98
C PHE A 10 25.70 6.64 43.65
N VAL A 11 26.65 5.71 43.66
CA VAL A 11 27.05 4.98 42.45
C VAL A 11 25.91 4.10 41.94
N VAL A 12 25.25 3.34 42.82
CA VAL A 12 24.12 2.48 42.43
C VAL A 12 22.96 3.32 41.89
N LEU A 13 22.65 4.44 42.54
CA LEU A 13 21.56 5.33 42.12
C LEU A 13 21.87 6.00 40.77
N GLY A 14 23.13 6.37 40.53
CA GLY A 14 23.58 6.87 39.23
C GLY A 14 23.45 5.82 38.12
N VAL A 15 23.77 4.56 38.39
CA VAL A 15 23.61 3.45 37.43
C VAL A 15 22.13 3.21 37.10
N ILE A 16 21.24 3.28 38.09
CA ILE A 16 19.79 3.12 37.87
C ILE A 16 19.23 4.26 37.00
N ILE A 17 19.60 5.51 37.29
CA ILE A 17 19.19 6.66 36.48
C ILE A 17 19.71 6.52 35.05
N PHE A 18 20.97 6.15 34.89
CA PHE A 18 21.59 5.98 33.58
C PHE A 18 20.92 4.84 32.76
N ALA A 19 20.61 3.72 33.41
CA ALA A 19 19.86 2.62 32.80
C ALA A 19 18.45 3.05 32.37
N GLY A 20 17.77 3.88 33.19
CA GLY A 20 16.46 4.44 32.85
C GLY A 20 16.51 5.32 31.58
N ILE A 21 17.49 6.22 31.49
CA ILE A 21 17.68 7.08 30.32
C ILE A 21 17.93 6.25 29.06
N LEU A 22 18.83 5.26 29.15
CA LEU A 22 19.12 4.36 28.03
C LEU A 22 17.87 3.58 27.60
N GLY A 23 17.08 3.08 28.55
CA GLY A 23 15.81 2.41 28.28
C GLY A 23 14.83 3.30 27.52
N SER A 24 14.68 4.56 27.93
CA SER A 24 13.83 5.53 27.22
C SER A 24 14.31 5.81 25.81
N VAL A 25 15.63 5.91 25.58
CA VAL A 25 16.19 6.13 24.23
C VAL A 25 15.93 4.92 23.33
N VAL A 26 16.15 3.70 23.81
CA VAL A 26 15.89 2.47 23.04
C VAL A 26 14.41 2.37 22.66
N LEU A 27 13.50 2.67 23.59
CA LEU A 27 12.06 2.64 23.31
C LEU A 27 11.67 3.63 22.19
N ASN A 28 12.20 4.85 22.24
CA ASN A 28 11.97 5.86 21.20
C ASN A 28 12.53 5.44 19.83
N ILE A 29 13.69 4.78 19.80
CA ILE A 29 14.28 4.27 18.56
C ILE A 29 13.42 3.15 17.97
N VAL A 30 12.95 2.20 18.79
CA VAL A 30 12.10 1.09 18.32
C VAL A 30 10.78 1.63 17.77
N LEU A 31 10.11 2.54 18.49
CA LEU A 31 8.86 3.16 18.02
C LEU A 31 9.03 3.94 16.72
N SER A 32 10.17 4.60 16.53
CA SER A 32 10.48 5.30 15.27
C SER A 32 10.65 4.32 14.11
N ASN A 33 11.33 3.18 14.33
CA ASN A 33 11.57 2.17 13.30
C ASN A 33 10.30 1.40 12.89
N THR A 34 9.37 1.12 13.82
CA THR A 34 8.11 0.44 13.47
C THR A 34 7.24 1.29 12.55
N SER A 35 7.22 2.61 12.74
CA SER A 35 6.49 3.53 11.85
C SER A 35 7.07 3.57 10.43
N LEU A 36 8.41 3.55 10.31
CA LEU A 36 9.10 3.56 9.02
C LEU A 36 8.94 2.24 8.27
N SER A 37 9.07 1.11 8.98
CA SER A 37 8.90 -0.23 8.41
C SER A 37 7.49 -0.42 7.85
N ARG A 38 6.45 0.01 8.59
CA ARG A 38 5.05 -0.07 8.13
C ARG A 38 4.79 0.72 6.84
N LYS A 39 5.34 1.94 6.72
CA LYS A 39 5.25 2.74 5.49
C LYS A 39 5.93 2.06 4.30
N HIS A 40 7.05 1.38 4.54
CA HIS A 40 7.76 0.66 3.49
C HIS A 40 6.98 -0.58 3.02
N VAL A 41 6.44 -1.37 3.95
CA VAL A 41 5.62 -2.55 3.64
C VAL A 41 4.36 -2.15 2.86
N GLY A 42 3.66 -1.08 3.25
CA GLY A 42 2.49 -0.58 2.53
C GLY A 42 2.79 -0.19 1.08
N ARG A 43 3.94 0.47 0.82
CA ARG A 43 4.37 0.79 -0.55
C ARG A 43 4.64 -0.45 -1.40
N VAL A 44 5.27 -1.48 -0.82
CA VAL A 44 5.54 -2.74 -1.53
C VAL A 44 4.24 -3.46 -1.84
N GLN A 45 3.32 -3.54 -0.88
CA GLN A 45 2.00 -4.12 -1.09
C GLN A 45 1.22 -3.39 -2.18
N ALA A 46 1.24 -2.05 -2.18
CA ALA A 46 0.61 -1.25 -3.22
C ALA A 46 1.24 -1.49 -4.61
N TYR A 47 2.56 -1.68 -4.68
CA TYR A 47 3.25 -2.00 -5.94
C TYR A 47 2.83 -3.36 -6.51
N TYR A 48 2.81 -4.41 -5.69
CA TYR A 48 2.34 -5.73 -6.13
C TYR A 48 0.84 -5.74 -6.46
N ALA A 49 0.04 -4.97 -5.74
CA ALA A 49 -1.37 -4.77 -6.06
C ALA A 49 -1.57 -4.09 -7.41
N ALA A 50 -0.74 -3.09 -7.74
CA ALA A 50 -0.77 -2.44 -9.04
C ALA A 50 -0.45 -3.42 -10.18
N LEU A 51 0.58 -4.26 -10.00
CA LEU A 51 0.95 -5.32 -10.95
C LEU A 51 -0.18 -6.34 -11.13
N ALA A 52 -0.80 -6.78 -10.04
CA ALA A 52 -1.93 -7.69 -10.09
C ALA A 52 -3.13 -7.07 -10.83
N GLY A 53 -3.45 -5.80 -10.53
CA GLY A 53 -4.52 -5.05 -11.22
C GLY A 53 -4.25 -4.88 -12.71
N MET A 54 -2.99 -4.62 -13.10
CA MET A 54 -2.60 -4.55 -14.52
C MET A 54 -2.84 -5.88 -15.22
N ASN A 55 -2.33 -6.98 -14.66
CA ASN A 55 -2.48 -8.31 -15.23
C ASN A 55 -3.94 -8.73 -15.33
N TYR A 56 -4.73 -8.45 -14.29
CA TYR A 56 -6.17 -8.70 -14.28
C TYR A 56 -6.87 -7.94 -15.40
N GLY A 57 -6.56 -6.65 -15.58
CA GLY A 57 -7.12 -5.84 -16.66
C GLY A 57 -6.75 -6.39 -18.05
N TYR A 58 -5.49 -6.79 -18.25
CA TYR A 58 -5.05 -7.38 -19.52
C TYR A 58 -5.74 -8.70 -19.80
N GLU A 59 -5.88 -9.57 -18.80
CA GLU A 59 -6.55 -10.84 -18.93
C GLU A 59 -8.02 -10.64 -19.33
N ARG A 60 -8.74 -9.74 -18.66
CA ARG A 60 -10.14 -9.41 -18.97
C ARG A 60 -10.31 -8.87 -20.39
N LEU A 61 -9.43 -7.95 -20.80
CA LEU A 61 -9.44 -7.40 -22.16
C LEU A 61 -9.10 -8.46 -23.22
N SER A 62 -8.14 -9.34 -22.95
CA SER A 62 -7.71 -10.37 -23.90
C SER A 62 -8.75 -11.47 -24.10
N ARG A 63 -9.46 -11.86 -23.04
CA ARG A 63 -10.50 -12.88 -23.08
C ARG A 63 -11.82 -12.36 -23.63
N ASN A 64 -12.09 -11.05 -23.47
CA ASN A 64 -13.35 -10.41 -23.89
C ASN A 64 -14.60 -11.07 -23.26
N ASP A 65 -14.46 -11.62 -22.05
CA ASP A 65 -15.52 -12.37 -21.36
C ASP A 65 -16.67 -11.45 -20.85
N ASP A 66 -16.39 -10.17 -20.60
CA ASP A 66 -17.36 -9.20 -20.06
C ASP A 66 -17.27 -7.87 -20.83
N SER A 67 -17.94 -7.82 -21.98
CA SER A 67 -17.97 -6.63 -22.85
C SER A 67 -18.74 -5.44 -22.24
N THR A 68 -19.46 -5.62 -21.13
CA THR A 68 -20.23 -4.55 -20.48
C THR A 68 -19.33 -3.71 -19.58
N HIS A 69 -18.43 -4.38 -18.86
CA HIS A 69 -17.53 -3.72 -17.91
C HIS A 69 -16.10 -3.60 -18.43
N TRP A 70 -15.68 -4.48 -19.36
CA TRP A 70 -14.36 -4.47 -19.99
C TRP A 70 -14.46 -4.35 -21.52
N PRO A 71 -15.16 -3.33 -22.05
CA PRO A 71 -15.19 -3.11 -23.50
C PRO A 71 -13.80 -2.71 -24.00
N MET A 72 -13.48 -3.04 -25.25
CA MET A 72 -12.36 -2.39 -25.92
C MET A 72 -12.69 -0.90 -26.10
N PRO A 73 -11.85 0.04 -25.63
CA PRO A 73 -12.16 1.46 -25.74
C PRO A 73 -12.22 1.89 -27.20
N ALA A 74 -13.24 2.68 -27.56
CA ALA A 74 -13.27 3.32 -28.87
C ALA A 74 -12.15 4.37 -29.00
N SER A 75 -11.81 4.77 -30.22
CA SER A 75 -10.66 5.64 -30.48
C SER A 75 -10.73 6.93 -29.66
N GLY A 76 -9.64 7.23 -28.95
CA GLY A 76 -9.52 8.40 -28.08
C GLY A 76 -10.31 8.33 -26.76
N LEU A 77 -11.03 7.24 -26.48
CA LEU A 77 -11.75 7.06 -25.22
C LEU A 77 -10.90 6.36 -24.15
N THR A 78 -11.29 6.61 -22.90
CA THR A 78 -10.73 5.97 -21.70
C THR A 78 -11.86 5.65 -20.73
N TYR A 79 -11.74 4.52 -20.03
CA TYR A 79 -12.62 4.20 -18.91
C TYR A 79 -11.80 3.68 -17.73
N THR A 80 -12.40 3.70 -16.54
CA THR A 80 -11.76 3.23 -15.31
C THR A 80 -12.67 2.25 -14.59
N ASN A 81 -12.13 1.08 -14.29
CA ASN A 81 -12.74 0.08 -13.43
C ASN A 81 -12.04 0.03 -12.07
N TYR A 82 -12.72 -0.46 -11.05
CA TYR A 82 -12.19 -0.49 -9.69
C TYR A 82 -12.21 -1.91 -9.13
N ILE A 83 -11.09 -2.34 -8.55
CA ILE A 83 -11.03 -3.54 -7.70
C ILE A 83 -10.97 -3.03 -6.26
N CYS A 84 -11.88 -3.53 -5.43
CA CYS A 84 -12.01 -3.05 -4.08
C CYS A 84 -12.03 -4.18 -3.08
N ASN A 85 -11.48 -3.85 -1.92
CA ASN A 85 -11.56 -4.72 -0.78
C ASN A 85 -12.98 -4.63 -0.22
N SER A 86 -13.64 -5.78 -0.02
CA SER A 86 -15.00 -5.85 0.53
C SER A 86 -15.11 -5.24 1.94
N ALA A 87 -13.99 -5.06 2.63
CA ALA A 87 -13.91 -4.34 3.90
C ALA A 87 -14.15 -2.82 3.77
N PHE A 88 -13.93 -2.23 2.59
CA PHE A 88 -14.10 -0.80 2.33
C PHE A 88 -15.31 -0.56 1.41
N HIS A 89 -16.45 -0.22 2.02
CA HIS A 89 -17.79 -0.24 1.42
C HIS A 89 -18.11 0.87 0.39
N SER A 90 -17.12 1.58 -0.16
CA SER A 90 -17.36 2.81 -0.93
C SER A 90 -16.46 3.01 -2.16
N CYS A 91 -16.39 2.00 -3.01
CA CYS A 91 -15.86 2.21 -4.36
C CYS A 91 -16.93 2.66 -5.34
N SER A 92 -16.61 3.64 -6.17
CA SER A 92 -17.51 4.18 -7.20
C SER A 92 -17.18 3.56 -8.56
N GLY A 93 -18.07 2.74 -9.12
CA GLY A 93 -17.91 2.12 -10.45
C GLY A 93 -18.30 0.62 -10.48
N TYR A 94 -17.84 -0.11 -11.51
CA TYR A 94 -17.87 -1.58 -11.48
C TYR A 94 -16.83 -2.07 -10.49
N VAL A 95 -17.29 -2.79 -9.47
CA VAL A 95 -16.47 -3.26 -8.35
C VAL A 95 -16.28 -4.77 -8.46
N VAL A 96 -15.03 -5.18 -8.65
CA VAL A 96 -14.63 -6.57 -8.39
C VAL A 96 -14.30 -6.65 -6.91
N ASN A 97 -15.16 -7.33 -6.14
CA ASN A 97 -14.89 -7.62 -4.74
C ASN A 97 -13.85 -8.73 -4.66
N ASP A 98 -12.67 -8.41 -4.16
CA ASP A 98 -11.63 -9.39 -3.89
C ASP A 98 -11.36 -9.44 -2.39
N GLU A 99 -11.81 -10.52 -1.73
CA GLU A 99 -11.58 -10.76 -0.30
C GLU A 99 -10.11 -11.10 0.00
N THR A 100 -9.32 -11.44 -1.02
CA THR A 100 -7.90 -11.73 -0.89
C THR A 100 -7.05 -10.45 -0.97
N LEU A 101 -7.66 -9.30 -1.27
CA LEU A 101 -6.96 -8.03 -1.25
C LEU A 101 -6.46 -7.73 0.15
N VAL A 102 -5.17 -7.38 0.25
CA VAL A 102 -4.57 -7.04 1.55
C VAL A 102 -5.34 -5.87 2.16
N LYS A 103 -5.67 -5.96 3.46
CA LYS A 103 -6.45 -4.93 4.20
C LYS A 103 -5.89 -3.51 4.08
N ALA A 104 -4.58 -3.37 3.86
CA ALA A 104 -3.93 -2.07 3.68
C ALA A 104 -4.29 -1.39 2.34
N ILE A 105 -4.78 -2.14 1.35
CA ILE A 105 -5.17 -1.62 0.04
C ILE A 105 -6.67 -1.34 0.06
N ARG A 106 -7.02 -0.08 -0.16
CA ARG A 106 -8.41 0.37 -0.19
C ARG A 106 -9.05 0.09 -1.55
N GLU A 107 -8.36 0.51 -2.61
CA GLU A 107 -8.86 0.46 -3.99
C GLU A 107 -7.70 0.35 -4.99
N ILE A 108 -7.97 -0.32 -6.10
CA ILE A 108 -7.13 -0.39 -7.29
C ILE A 108 -7.97 0.13 -8.46
N ALA A 109 -7.64 1.31 -8.95
CA ALA A 109 -8.25 1.89 -10.14
C ALA A 109 -7.47 1.46 -11.38
N ILE A 110 -8.14 0.77 -12.29
CA ILE A 110 -7.59 0.28 -13.56
C ILE A 110 -8.18 1.13 -14.67
N THR A 111 -7.37 2.03 -15.22
CA THR A 111 -7.73 2.87 -16.35
C THR A 111 -7.27 2.20 -17.63
N VAL A 112 -8.21 1.97 -18.54
CA VAL A 112 -7.95 1.42 -19.86
C VAL A 112 -8.09 2.55 -20.88
N SER A 113 -7.06 2.72 -21.71
CA SER A 113 -7.04 3.72 -22.77
C SER A 113 -6.72 3.06 -24.12
N GLU A 114 -7.30 3.58 -25.19
CA GLU A 114 -6.96 3.13 -26.54
C GLU A 114 -5.54 3.55 -26.93
N ARG A 115 -4.88 2.77 -27.80
CA ARG A 115 -3.47 2.94 -28.20
C ARG A 115 -3.11 4.33 -28.70
N SER A 116 -4.03 5.01 -29.38
CA SER A 116 -3.82 6.35 -29.94
C SER A 116 -3.90 7.48 -28.89
N ASN A 117 -4.26 7.16 -27.63
CA ASN A 117 -4.27 8.14 -26.54
C ASN A 117 -2.83 8.56 -26.17
N SER A 118 -2.60 9.85 -25.92
CA SER A 118 -1.28 10.38 -25.57
C SER A 118 -0.67 9.73 -24.31
N ALA A 119 -1.51 9.31 -23.35
CA ALA A 119 -1.05 8.58 -22.16
C ALA A 119 -0.57 7.15 -22.48
N CYS A 120 -1.09 6.56 -23.56
CA CYS A 120 -0.77 5.22 -24.04
C CYS A 120 0.58 5.16 -24.78
N ILE A 121 0.87 6.19 -25.58
CA ILE A 121 2.03 6.25 -26.47
C ILE A 121 3.36 6.25 -25.67
N ALA A 122 3.34 6.74 -24.43
CA ALA A 122 4.51 6.74 -23.54
C ALA A 122 4.92 5.35 -23.04
N HIS A 123 3.98 4.39 -22.98
CA HIS A 123 4.19 3.06 -22.41
C HIS A 123 3.41 2.01 -23.22
N SER A 124 3.99 1.56 -24.33
CA SER A 124 3.38 0.51 -25.16
C SER A 124 3.17 -0.78 -24.35
N PRO A 125 1.97 -1.40 -24.41
CA PRO A 125 1.71 -2.65 -23.72
C PRO A 125 2.53 -3.80 -24.32
N PRO A 126 2.86 -4.83 -23.52
CA PRO A 126 3.39 -6.09 -24.05
C PRO A 126 2.37 -6.70 -25.03
N GLY A 127 2.85 -7.15 -26.20
CA GLY A 127 2.04 -7.34 -27.40
C GLY A 127 0.82 -8.24 -27.25
N GLY A 128 -0.26 -7.88 -27.97
CA GLY A 128 -1.50 -8.67 -28.10
C GLY A 128 -2.80 -7.91 -27.82
N VAL A 129 -2.73 -6.70 -27.27
CA VAL A 129 -3.91 -5.89 -26.89
C VAL A 129 -3.71 -4.46 -27.39
N ASP A 130 -4.60 -3.95 -28.25
CA ASP A 130 -4.56 -2.58 -28.78
C ASP A 130 -5.08 -1.51 -27.78
N ALA A 131 -4.83 -1.73 -26.49
CA ALA A 131 -5.19 -0.85 -25.38
C ALA A 131 -4.07 -0.83 -24.35
N CYS A 132 -3.86 0.31 -23.70
CA CYS A 132 -2.93 0.42 -22.58
C CYS A 132 -3.71 0.48 -21.28
N ILE A 133 -3.04 -0.01 -20.24
CA ILE A 133 -3.59 -0.07 -18.90
C ILE A 133 -2.69 0.75 -17.99
N ALA A 134 -3.29 1.75 -17.33
CA ALA A 134 -2.70 2.47 -16.23
C ALA A 134 -3.40 2.05 -14.95
N VAL A 135 -2.62 1.80 -13.89
CA VAL A 135 -3.18 1.39 -12.59
C VAL A 135 -2.76 2.36 -11.51
N LYS A 136 -3.73 2.78 -10.71
CA LYS A 136 -3.53 3.60 -9.51
C LYS A 136 -4.03 2.84 -8.30
N VAL A 137 -3.19 2.70 -7.30
CA VAL A 137 -3.54 2.03 -6.04
C VAL A 137 -3.63 3.07 -4.93
N THR A 138 -4.76 3.09 -4.24
CA THR A 138 -4.92 3.88 -3.01
C THR A 138 -4.83 2.92 -1.83
N TYR A 139 -3.86 3.18 -0.96
CA TYR A 139 -3.64 2.42 0.28
C TYR A 139 -3.68 3.38 1.46
N GLU A 140 -4.33 2.97 2.54
CA GLU A 140 -4.27 3.67 3.82
C GLU A 140 -3.26 2.93 4.71
N PRO A 141 -2.35 3.64 5.40
CA PRO A 141 -1.60 3.01 6.48
C PRO A 141 -2.63 2.65 7.56
N ASN A 142 -2.95 1.36 7.74
CA ASN A 142 -3.90 0.87 8.75
C ASN A 142 -3.76 1.66 10.06
N GLU A 143 -4.72 2.54 10.33
CA GLU A 143 -4.75 3.41 11.51
C GLU A 143 -5.40 2.69 12.72
N GLU A 144 -5.93 1.47 12.50
CA GLU A 144 -6.60 0.64 13.50
C GLU A 144 -5.68 -0.02 14.54
N ASP A 145 -4.36 0.12 14.45
CA ASP A 145 -3.41 -0.43 15.45
C ASP A 145 -2.81 0.66 16.35
N ILE A 146 -3.61 1.69 16.64
CA ILE A 146 -3.32 2.73 17.62
C ILE A 146 -4.37 2.65 18.74
N THR A 147 -4.33 1.57 19.51
CA THR A 147 -4.76 1.66 20.91
C THR A 147 -3.51 1.47 21.78
N PRO A 148 -3.16 2.44 22.64
CA PRO A 148 -2.10 2.27 23.63
C PRO A 148 -2.41 1.15 24.63
#